data_AF-A0A950LTI7-F1
#
_entry.id   AF-A0A950LTI7-F1
#
_cell.length_a   1.000
_cell.length_b   1.000
_cell.length_c   1.000
_cell.angle_alpha   90.00
_cell.angle_beta   90.00
_cell.angle_gamma   90.00
#
_symmetry.space_group_name_H-M   'P 1'
#
loop_
_entity.id
_entity.type
_entity.pdbx_description
1 polymer ?
#
loop_
_entity_poly.entity_id
_entity_poly.type
_entity_poly.pdbx_seq_one_letter_code
_entity_poly.pdbx_strand_id
1 'polypeptide(L)' 'EVDAALSHVVERARAHNKFAGLFCIDGARAKTALARGFALATVSTDLVLLRAAARQELAAAR' A
#
# COMPACT_ATOMS: atom_id res chain seq x y z
N GLU A 1 -0.63 5.51 16.42
CA GLU A 1 -2.02 5.92 16.12
C GLU A 1 -2.52 5.37 14.79
N VAL A 2 -1.91 5.71 13.65
CA VAL A 2 -2.34 5.26 12.30
C VAL A 2 -2.44 3.74 12.16
N ASP A 3 -1.47 2.98 12.69
CA ASP A 3 -1.52 1.53 12.55
C ASP A 3 -2.67 0.86 13.32
N ALA A 4 -3.02 1.40 14.49
CA ALA A 4 -4.19 0.95 15.24
C ALA A 4 -5.49 1.26 14.50
N ALA A 5 -5.59 2.44 13.88
CA ALA A 5 -6.74 2.80 13.06
C ALA A 5 -6.90 1.87 11.85
N LEU A 6 -5.80 1.50 11.19
CA LEU A 6 -5.82 0.54 10.08
C LEU A 6 -6.28 -0.86 10.53
N SER A 7 -5.85 -1.35 11.69
CA SER A 7 -6.34 -2.60 12.25
C SER A 7 -7.84 -2.53 12.56
N HIS A 8 -8.29 -1.42 13.16
CA HIS A 8 -9.70 -1.18 13.43
C HIS A 8 -10.55 -1.21 12.15
N VAL A 9 -10.09 -0.59 11.06
CA VAL A 9 -10.79 -0.61 9.77
C VAL A 9 -10.97 -2.04 9.26
N VAL A 10 -9.93 -2.88 9.31
CA VAL A 10 -10.01 -4.28 8.88
C VAL A 10 -10.99 -5.07 9.74
N GLU A 11 -10.93 -4.90 11.07
CA GLU A 11 -11.85 -5.56 12.01
C GLU A 11 -13.31 -5.17 11.75
N ARG A 12 -13.58 -3.87 11.54
CA ARG A 12 -14.93 -3.39 11.25
C ARG A 12 -15.42 -3.83 9.88
N ALA A 13 -14.58 -3.81 8.86
CA ALA A 13 -14.95 -4.33 7.54
C ALA A 13 -15.35 -5.81 7.63
N ARG A 14 -14.53 -6.62 8.32
CA ARG A 14 -14.79 -8.04 8.55
C ARG A 14 -16.09 -8.27 9.34
N ALA A 15 -16.34 -7.50 10.40
CA ALA A 15 -17.56 -7.61 11.21
C ALA A 15 -18.85 -7.34 10.40
N HIS A 16 -18.74 -6.64 9.27
CA HIS A 16 -19.85 -6.31 8.37
C HIS A 16 -19.82 -7.10 7.06
N ASN A 17 -19.04 -8.18 6.98
CA ASN A 17 -18.86 -9.00 5.76
C ASN A 17 -18.41 -8.17 4.53
N LYS A 18 -17.62 -7.11 4.76
CA LYS A 18 -17.00 -6.30 3.71
C LYS A 18 -15.50 -6.55 3.71
N PHE A 19 -14.89 -6.43 2.53
CA PHE A 19 -13.43 -6.42 2.43
C PHE A 19 -12.90 -4.99 2.52
N ALA A 20 -11.71 -4.83 3.09
CA ALA A 20 -11.00 -3.56 3.10
C ALA A 20 -9.83 -3.62 2.10
N GLY A 21 -9.64 -2.52 1.36
CA GLY A 21 -8.46 -2.30 0.52
C GLY A 21 -7.58 -1.18 1.07
N LEU A 22 -6.28 -1.19 0.78
CA LEU A 22 -5.35 -0.14 1.19
C LEU A 22 -4.43 0.30 0.05
N PHE A 23 -4.29 1.62 -0.11
CA PHE A 23 -3.23 2.20 -0.94
C PHE A 23 -1.89 2.11 -0.22
N CYS A 24 -0.90 1.51 -0.87
CA CYS A 24 0.44 1.34 -0.33
C CYS A 24 1.45 2.03 -1.25
N ILE A 25 2.34 2.86 -0.69
CA ILE A 25 3.27 3.65 -1.51
C ILE A 25 4.31 2.78 -2.23
N ASP A 26 4.58 1.59 -1.70
CA ASP A 26 5.53 0.61 -2.21
C ASP A 26 5.10 -0.83 -1.87
N GLY A 27 5.88 -1.81 -2.34
CA GLY A 27 5.62 -3.23 -2.13
C GLY A 27 5.79 -3.69 -0.67
N ALA A 28 6.67 -3.04 0.11
CA ALA A 28 6.88 -3.40 1.51
C ALA A 28 5.66 -3.03 2.35
N ARG A 29 5.06 -1.86 2.08
CA ARG A 29 3.82 -1.45 2.72
C ARG A 29 2.65 -2.32 2.27
N ALA A 30 2.60 -2.72 1.00
CA ALA A 30 1.57 -3.64 0.50
C ALA A 30 1.64 -5.01 1.21
N LYS A 31 2.84 -5.59 1.34
CA LYS A 31 3.05 -6.83 2.11
C LYS A 31 2.56 -6.69 3.56
N THR A 32 2.86 -5.57 4.20
CA THR A 32 2.43 -5.28 5.58
C THR A 32 0.90 -5.15 5.68
N ALA A 33 0.27 -4.53 4.68
CA ALA A 33 -1.18 -4.38 4.62
C ALA A 33 -1.90 -5.73 4.46
N LEU A 34 -1.41 -6.57 3.55
CA LEU A 34 -1.96 -7.91 3.33
C LEU A 34 -1.80 -8.78 4.59
N ALA A 35 -0.64 -8.74 5.25
CA ALA A 35 -0.42 -9.43 6.52
C ALA A 35 -1.34 -8.95 7.65
N ARG A 36 -1.79 -7.69 7.60
CA ARG A 36 -2.76 -7.11 8.54
C ARG A 36 -4.20 -7.53 8.26
N GLY A 37 -4.49 -8.14 7.11
CA GLY A 37 -5.82 -8.64 6.76
C GLY A 37 -6.60 -7.77 5.77
N PHE A 38 -5.97 -6.77 5.14
CA PHE A 38 -6.56 -6.14 3.96
C PHE A 38 -6.64 -7.18 2.82
N ALA A 39 -7.77 -7.24 2.12
CA ALA A 39 -7.97 -8.19 1.02
C ALA A 39 -7.37 -7.69 -0.30
N LEU A 40 -7.16 -6.38 -0.42
CA LEU A 40 -6.58 -5.72 -1.58
C LEU A 40 -5.54 -4.70 -1.12
N ALA A 41 -4.37 -4.71 -1.75
CA ALA A 41 -3.36 -3.67 -1.57
C ALA A 41 -2.89 -3.19 -2.93
N THR A 42 -3.05 -1.90 -3.22
CA THR A 42 -2.48 -1.30 -4.44
C THR A 42 -1.03 -0.92 -4.17
N VAL A 43 -0.15 -1.17 -5.15
CA VAL A 43 1.29 -0.89 -5.04
C VAL A 43 1.60 0.37 -5.83
N SER A 44 1.53 1.50 -5.14
CA SER A 44 1.79 2.84 -5.66
C SER A 44 0.82 3.26 -6.78
N THR A 45 1.17 4.33 -7.48
CA THR A 45 0.54 4.76 -8.74
C THR A 45 1.56 4.71 -9.86
N ASP A 46 1.09 4.53 -11.10
CA ASP A 46 1.91 4.52 -12.30
C ASP A 46 2.84 5.74 -12.41
N LEU A 47 2.33 6.95 -12.16
CA LEU A 47 3.09 8.18 -12.22
C LEU A 47 4.20 8.24 -11.16
N VAL A 48 3.93 7.74 -9.95
CA VAL A 48 4.95 7.68 -8.88
C VAL A 48 6.06 6.70 -9.25
N LEU A 49 5.69 5.52 -9.75
CA LEU A 49 6.65 4.50 -10.19
C LEU A 49 7.48 4.99 -11.37
N LEU A 50 6.85 5.61 -12.37
CA LEU A 50 7.53 6.16 -13.54
C LEU A 50 8.55 7.23 -13.14
N ARG A 51 8.17 8.16 -12.25
CA ARG A 51 9.09 9.20 -11.75
C ARG A 51 10.24 8.64 -10.93
N ALA A 52 9.98 7.61 -10.12
CA ALA A 52 11.03 6.96 -9.33
C ALA A 52 12.06 6.28 -10.25
N ALA A 53 11.60 5.48 -11.21
CA ALA A 53 12.46 4.82 -12.18
C ALA A 53 13.25 5.83 -13.03
N ALA A 54 12.59 6.89 -13.54
CA ALA A 54 13.27 7.92 -14.32
C ALA A 54 14.41 8.61 -13.55
N ARG A 55 14.22 8.86 -12.24
CA ARG A 55 15.28 9.42 -11.39
C ARG A 55 16.45 8.47 -11.21
N GLN A 56 16.19 7.16 -11.10
CA GLN A 56 17.24 6.15 -10.97
C GLN A 56 18.11 6.10 -12.23
N GLU A 57 17.49 6.06 -13.41
CA GLU A 57 18.23 6.04 -14.68
C GLU A 57 19.02 7.34 -14.92
N LEU A 58 18.43 8.50 -14.61
CA LEU A 58 19.15 9.78 -14.70
C LEU A 58 20.34 9.87 -13.75
N ALA A 59 20.24 9.27 -12.56
CA ALA A 59 21.35 9.22 -11.61
C ALA A 59 22.46 8.27 -12.08
N ALA A 60 22.13 7.17 -12.76
CA ALA A 60 23.11 6.26 -13.32
C ALA A 60 23.85 6.84 -14.55
N ALA A 61 23.20 7.74 -15.29
CA ALA A 61 23.75 8.38 -16.48
C ALA A 61 24.64 9.61 -16.20
N ARG A 62 24.71 10.08 -14.95
CA ARG A 62 25.49 11.25 -14.52
C ARG A 62 26.65 10.83 -13.66
#